data_AF-A0A6N3AIZ2-F1
#
_entry.id   AF-A0A6N3AIZ2-F1
#
_cell.length_a   1.000
_cell.length_b   1.000
_cell.length_c   1.000
_cell.angle_alpha   90.00
_cell.angle_beta   90.00
_cell.angle_gamma   90.00
#
_symmetry.space_group_name_H-M   'P 1'
#
loop_
_entity.id
_entity.type
_entity.pdbx_description
1 polymer ?
#
loop_
_entity_poly.entity_id
_entity_poly.type
_entity_poly.pdbx_seq_one_letter_code
_entity_poly.pdbx_strand_id
1 'polypeptide(L)'
;MFHSVYRMKEIHTNEELSDIEEIHFIEIPKLENGSDEKDMLVAWIEFLKNPESEKVRSLEMSVDEIREAKDELIKMSNDDTQRELYEMRAKTLRDKISALNEAERKGIKKGREEGRKEGRKEGIEEGEKNKAIEIAKSLINLGLDKEAISKSTGLDLCEVEKLMN
;
A
#
# COMPACT_ATOMS: atom_id res chain seq x y z
N MET A 1 -32.55 13.53 -6.11
CA MET A 1 -32.54 12.43 -5.12
C MET A 1 -32.94 11.15 -5.85
N PHE A 2 -32.07 10.13 -5.88
CA PHE A 2 -32.30 8.86 -6.60
C PHE A 2 -32.54 7.68 -5.65
N HIS A 3 -32.40 7.90 -4.34
CA HIS A 3 -32.62 6.93 -3.28
C HIS A 3 -33.60 7.53 -2.27
N SER A 4 -34.68 6.82 -1.98
CA SER A 4 -35.68 7.20 -0.98
C SER A 4 -35.87 6.06 0.01
N VAL A 5 -35.98 6.38 1.30
CA VAL A 5 -36.17 5.41 2.38
C VAL A 5 -37.53 5.66 3.02
N TYR A 6 -38.32 4.59 3.17
CA TYR A 6 -39.64 4.63 3.79
C TYR A 6 -39.64 3.75 5.02
N ARG A 7 -40.30 4.24 6.08
CA ARG A 7 -40.52 3.54 7.35
C ARG A 7 -42.00 3.43 7.65
N MET A 8 -42.38 2.41 8.42
CA MET A 8 -43.77 2.19 8.83
C MET A 8 -44.18 3.16 9.94
N LYS A 9 -45.34 3.82 9.77
CA LYS A 9 -45.88 4.78 10.72
C LYS A 9 -47.39 4.63 10.86
N GLU A 10 -47.92 5.00 12.02
CA GLU A 10 -49.36 5.13 12.23
C GLU A 10 -49.88 6.36 11.45
N ILE A 11 -51.03 6.21 10.80
CA ILE A 11 -51.50 7.13 9.75
C ILE A 11 -51.90 8.51 10.30
N HIS A 12 -52.45 8.58 11.52
CA HIS A 12 -53.02 9.81 12.06
C HIS A 12 -52.06 10.57 12.97
N THR A 13 -51.31 9.85 13.78
CA THR A 13 -50.33 10.36 14.75
C THR A 13 -48.95 10.53 14.12
N ASN A 14 -48.70 9.86 12.98
CA ASN A 14 -47.38 9.79 12.33
C ASN A 14 -46.29 9.21 13.25
N GLU A 15 -46.69 8.48 14.29
CA GLU A 15 -45.79 7.78 15.20
C GLU A 15 -45.13 6.61 14.45
N GLU A 16 -43.81 6.50 14.57
CA GLU A 16 -43.07 5.41 13.95
C GLU A 16 -43.35 4.10 14.67
N LEU A 17 -43.75 3.07 13.91
CA LEU A 17 -44.15 1.79 14.49
C LEU A 17 -42.93 1.03 15.05
N SER A 18 -41.85 0.98 14.27
CA SER A 18 -40.57 0.36 14.66
C SER A 18 -39.46 0.73 13.68
N ASP A 19 -38.21 0.59 14.10
CA ASP A 19 -37.00 0.69 13.28
C ASP A 19 -36.52 -0.66 12.70
N ILE A 20 -37.34 -1.71 12.79
CA ILE A 20 -36.99 -3.07 12.39
C ILE A 20 -36.96 -3.24 10.86
N GLU A 21 -37.72 -2.44 10.12
CA GLU A 21 -37.88 -2.56 8.67
C GLU A 21 -37.84 -1.20 7.98
N GLU A 22 -37.09 -1.14 6.86
CA GLU A 22 -37.05 -0.01 5.94
C GLU A 22 -37.28 -0.48 4.51
N ILE A 23 -38.01 0.31 3.72
CA ILE A 23 -38.20 0.06 2.28
C ILE A 23 -37.40 1.09 1.50
N HIS A 24 -36.45 0.61 0.69
CA HIS A 24 -35.56 1.45 -0.11
C HIS A 24 -36.03 1.47 -1.57
N PHE A 25 -36.34 2.65 -2.09
CA PHE A 25 -36.61 2.86 -3.52
C PHE A 25 -35.38 3.49 -4.18
N ILE A 26 -34.85 2.81 -5.19
CA ILE A 26 -33.68 3.27 -5.94
C ILE A 26 -34.09 3.47 -7.41
N GLU A 27 -33.98 4.70 -7.89
CA GLU A 27 -34.33 5.09 -9.25
C GLU A 27 -33.08 5.10 -10.15
N ILE A 28 -32.73 3.93 -10.66
CA ILE A 28 -31.54 3.68 -11.50
C ILE A 28 -31.36 4.69 -12.67
N PRO A 29 -32.41 5.10 -13.41
CA PRO A 29 -32.26 6.07 -14.51
C PRO A 29 -31.90 7.49 -14.07
N LYS A 30 -32.16 7.86 -12.80
CA LYS A 30 -31.88 9.19 -12.26
C LYS A 30 -30.45 9.33 -11.74
N LEU A 31 -29.66 8.25 -11.77
CA LEU A 31 -28.24 8.30 -11.42
C LEU A 31 -27.47 8.99 -12.54
N GLU A 32 -26.95 10.19 -12.28
CA GLU A 32 -26.10 10.93 -13.21
C GLU A 32 -24.78 10.18 -13.46
N ASN A 33 -24.29 10.23 -14.71
CA ASN A 33 -22.98 9.69 -15.04
C ASN A 33 -21.90 10.49 -14.30
N GLY A 34 -21.21 9.86 -13.35
CA GLY A 34 -20.15 10.50 -12.56
C GLY A 34 -20.48 10.76 -11.09
N SER A 35 -21.54 10.14 -10.54
CA SER A 35 -21.74 10.07 -9.08
C SER A 35 -20.54 9.41 -8.39
N ASP A 36 -20.15 9.94 -7.23
CA ASP A 36 -18.90 9.62 -6.52
C ASP A 36 -18.62 8.10 -6.45
N GLU A 37 -17.50 7.68 -7.05
CA GLU A 37 -17.15 6.27 -7.28
C GLU A 37 -16.83 5.48 -5.99
N LYS A 38 -16.93 6.14 -4.83
CA LYS A 38 -16.70 5.56 -3.51
C LYS A 38 -17.96 5.21 -2.73
N ASP A 39 -19.14 5.53 -3.26
CA ASP A 39 -20.39 5.12 -2.63
C ASP A 39 -20.70 3.66 -2.99
N MET A 40 -20.78 2.79 -1.97
CA MET A 40 -21.15 1.39 -2.12
C MET A 40 -22.48 1.24 -2.87
N LEU A 41 -23.44 2.15 -2.65
CA LEU A 41 -24.71 2.14 -3.37
C LEU A 41 -24.52 2.37 -4.87
N VAL A 42 -23.62 3.28 -5.26
CA VAL A 42 -23.29 3.53 -6.67
C VAL A 42 -22.65 2.29 -7.29
N ALA A 43 -21.72 1.63 -6.57
CA ALA A 43 -21.09 0.39 -7.05
C ALA A 43 -22.13 -0.71 -7.32
N TRP A 44 -23.09 -0.89 -6.41
CA TRP A 44 -24.20 -1.83 -6.59
C TRP A 44 -25.12 -1.44 -7.75
N ILE A 45 -25.42 -0.15 -7.93
CA ILE A 45 -26.24 0.31 -9.06
C ILE A 45 -25.54 0.06 -10.39
N GLU A 46 -24.23 0.33 -10.51
CA GLU A 46 -23.46 0.05 -11.72
C GLU A 46 -23.43 -1.45 -12.03
N PHE A 47 -23.27 -2.29 -10.99
CA PHE A 47 -23.35 -3.74 -11.12
C PHE A 47 -24.72 -4.21 -11.62
N LEU A 48 -25.82 -3.73 -11.01
CA LEU A 48 -27.18 -4.10 -11.41
C LEU A 48 -27.56 -3.59 -12.81
N LYS A 49 -27.03 -2.44 -13.24
CA LYS A 49 -27.23 -1.90 -14.60
C LYS A 49 -26.59 -2.80 -15.65
N ASN A 50 -25.31 -3.14 -15.48
CA ASN A 50 -24.60 -4.01 -16.39
C ASN A 50 -23.35 -4.64 -15.70
N PRO A 51 -23.44 -5.90 -15.26
CA PRO A 51 -22.36 -6.56 -14.53
C PRO A 51 -21.11 -6.82 -15.39
N GLU A 52 -21.21 -6.74 -16.73
CA GLU A 52 -20.08 -6.94 -17.64
C GLU A 52 -19.40 -5.63 -18.09
N SER A 53 -19.90 -4.47 -17.64
CA SER A 53 -19.38 -3.15 -18.01
C SER A 53 -17.93 -2.94 -17.55
N GLU A 54 -17.20 -2.05 -18.25
CA GLU A 54 -15.82 -1.70 -17.88
C GLU A 54 -15.72 -1.08 -16.48
N LYS A 55 -16.74 -0.31 -16.07
CA LYS A 55 -16.82 0.29 -14.74
C LYS A 55 -17.01 -0.78 -13.65
N VAL A 56 -17.79 -1.83 -13.90
CA VAL A 56 -17.89 -2.95 -12.94
C VAL A 56 -16.59 -3.73 -12.87
N ARG A 57 -15.87 -3.90 -13.99
CA ARG A 57 -14.55 -4.55 -13.99
C ARG A 57 -13.52 -3.80 -13.15
N SER A 58 -13.54 -2.47 -13.15
CA SER A 58 -12.67 -1.70 -12.27
C SER A 58 -13.10 -1.84 -10.81
N LEU A 59 -14.40 -1.81 -10.53
CA LEU A 59 -14.96 -2.02 -9.19
C LEU A 59 -14.63 -3.41 -8.62
N GLU A 60 -14.63 -4.47 -9.43
CA GLU A 60 -14.20 -5.82 -8.99
C GLU A 60 -12.77 -5.82 -8.43
N MET A 61 -11.89 -4.94 -8.90
CA MET A 61 -10.51 -4.86 -8.42
C MET A 61 -10.38 -4.12 -7.09
N SER A 62 -11.35 -3.26 -6.75
CA SER A 62 -11.27 -2.37 -5.59
C SER A 62 -12.35 -2.59 -4.53
N VAL A 63 -13.45 -3.27 -4.85
CA VAL A 63 -14.61 -3.52 -3.99
C VAL A 63 -14.88 -5.03 -3.95
N ASP A 64 -14.68 -5.63 -2.77
CA ASP A 64 -14.77 -7.08 -2.60
C ASP A 64 -16.22 -7.59 -2.73
N GLU A 65 -17.21 -6.83 -2.25
CA GLU A 65 -18.63 -7.18 -2.32
C GLU A 65 -19.14 -7.31 -3.76
N ILE A 66 -18.67 -6.43 -4.66
CA ILE A 66 -19.01 -6.48 -6.09
C ILE A 66 -18.36 -7.70 -6.75
N ARG A 67 -17.13 -8.04 -6.35
CA ARG A 67 -16.44 -9.24 -6.84
C ARG A 67 -17.19 -10.51 -6.43
N GLU A 68 -17.58 -10.61 -5.16
CA GLU A 68 -18.33 -11.76 -4.64
C GLU A 68 -19.72 -11.89 -5.30
N ALA A 69 -20.43 -10.77 -5.48
CA ALA A 69 -21.72 -10.76 -6.17
C ALA A 69 -21.60 -11.26 -7.62
N LYS A 70 -20.52 -10.88 -8.30
CA LYS A 70 -20.25 -11.33 -9.67
C LYS A 70 -19.87 -12.82 -9.72
N ASP A 71 -19.04 -13.28 -8.79
CA ASP A 71 -18.72 -14.71 -8.65
C ASP A 71 -20.01 -15.53 -8.54
N GLU A 72 -20.94 -15.10 -7.69
CA GLU A 72 -22.18 -15.83 -7.46
C GLU A 72 -23.13 -15.76 -8.66
N LEU A 73 -23.27 -14.59 -9.29
CA LEU A 73 -24.05 -14.44 -10.53
C LEU A 73 -23.59 -15.42 -11.62
N ILE A 74 -22.27 -15.62 -11.74
CA ILE A 74 -21.68 -16.50 -12.74
C ILE A 74 -21.82 -17.97 -12.37
N LYS A 75 -21.74 -18.32 -11.08
CA LYS A 75 -22.05 -19.68 -10.62
C LYS A 75 -23.52 -20.03 -10.87
N MET A 76 -24.43 -19.09 -10.61
CA MET A 76 -25.87 -19.25 -10.84
C MET A 76 -26.22 -19.31 -12.33
N SER A 77 -25.40 -18.72 -13.20
CA SER A 77 -25.53 -18.87 -14.64
C SER A 77 -25.22 -20.32 -15.03
N ASN A 78 -26.21 -21.02 -15.61
CA ASN A 78 -26.05 -22.38 -16.14
C ASN A 78 -25.24 -22.43 -17.46
N ASP A 79 -24.32 -21.48 -17.66
CA ASP A 79 -23.51 -21.37 -18.88
C ASP A 79 -22.03 -21.69 -18.55
N ASP A 80 -21.63 -22.92 -18.89
CA ASP A 80 -20.27 -23.42 -18.68
C ASP A 80 -19.21 -22.58 -19.42
N THR A 81 -19.55 -22.00 -20.57
CA THR A 81 -18.62 -21.16 -21.34
C THR A 81 -18.36 -19.84 -20.61
N GLN A 82 -19.41 -19.23 -20.03
CA GLN A 82 -19.26 -18.00 -19.23
C GLN A 82 -18.45 -18.27 -17.97
N ARG A 83 -18.65 -19.44 -17.35
CA ARG A 83 -17.88 -19.86 -16.17
C ARG A 83 -16.40 -20.01 -16.48
N GLU A 84 -16.05 -20.71 -17.56
CA GLU A 84 -14.65 -20.89 -17.97
C GLU A 84 -13.96 -19.55 -18.32
N LEU A 85 -14.63 -18.69 -19.09
CA LEU A 85 -14.12 -17.35 -19.42
C LEU A 85 -13.90 -16.50 -18.17
N TYR A 86 -14.78 -16.63 -17.18
CA TYR A 86 -14.64 -15.93 -15.93
C TYR A 86 -13.47 -16.44 -15.08
N GLU A 87 -13.34 -17.76 -14.93
CA GLU A 87 -12.23 -18.38 -14.22
C GLU A 87 -10.88 -17.97 -14.84
N MET A 88 -10.80 -17.91 -16.17
CA MET A 88 -9.61 -17.44 -16.88
C MET A 88 -9.30 -15.95 -16.59
N ARG A 89 -10.31 -15.09 -16.55
CA ARG A 89 -10.17 -13.67 -16.18
C ARG A 89 -9.73 -13.52 -14.72
N ALA A 90 -10.38 -14.22 -13.79
CA ALA A 90 -10.04 -14.22 -12.37
C ALA A 90 -8.60 -14.72 -12.15
N LYS A 91 -8.17 -15.76 -12.87
CA LYS A 91 -6.78 -16.24 -12.87
C LYS A 91 -5.81 -15.15 -13.33
N THR A 92 -6.10 -14.49 -14.45
CA THR A 92 -5.25 -13.40 -14.98
C THR A 92 -5.10 -12.27 -13.97
N LEU A 93 -6.17 -11.93 -13.25
CA LEU A 93 -6.12 -10.91 -12.20
C LEU A 93 -5.25 -11.36 -11.02
N ARG A 94 -5.42 -12.60 -10.53
CA ARG A 94 -4.59 -13.16 -9.45
C ARG A 94 -3.11 -13.24 -9.83
N ASP A 95 -2.80 -13.58 -11.08
CA ASP A 95 -1.43 -13.64 -11.59
C ASP A 95 -0.79 -12.23 -11.58
N LYS A 96 -1.53 -11.20 -11.99
CA LYS A 96 -1.07 -9.79 -11.93
C LYS A 96 -0.80 -9.33 -10.51
N ILE A 97 -1.74 -9.60 -9.58
CA ILE A 97 -1.58 -9.26 -8.16
C ILE A 97 -0.35 -9.96 -7.57
N SER A 98 -0.20 -11.26 -7.86
CA SER A 98 0.94 -12.04 -7.39
C SER A 98 2.28 -11.50 -7.93
N ALA A 99 2.32 -11.10 -9.20
CA ALA A 99 3.51 -10.50 -9.81
C ALA A 99 3.89 -9.16 -9.15
N LEU A 100 2.91 -8.29 -8.87
CA LEU A 100 3.13 -7.02 -8.18
C LEU A 100 3.65 -7.23 -6.75
N ASN A 101 3.01 -8.11 -5.98
CA ASN A 101 3.44 -8.45 -4.62
C ASN A 101 4.87 -9.01 -4.60
N GLU A 102 5.22 -9.85 -5.57
CA GLU A 102 6.57 -10.40 -5.68
C GLU A 102 7.60 -9.32 -6.03
N ALA A 103 7.26 -8.40 -6.92
CA ALA A 103 8.12 -7.27 -7.28
C ALA A 103 8.38 -6.35 -6.07
N GLU A 104 7.34 -6.01 -5.32
CA GLU A 104 7.45 -5.22 -4.09
C GLU A 104 8.33 -5.93 -3.05
N ARG A 105 8.07 -7.22 -2.78
CA ARG A 105 8.85 -8.03 -1.85
C ARG A 105 10.33 -8.08 -2.23
N LYS A 106 10.63 -8.28 -3.51
CA LYS A 106 12.02 -8.25 -4.03
C LYS A 106 12.65 -6.87 -3.87
N GLY A 107 11.91 -5.80 -4.16
CA GLY A 107 12.36 -4.42 -3.98
C GLY A 107 12.75 -4.12 -2.53
N ILE A 108 11.88 -4.45 -1.57
CA ILE A 108 12.13 -4.27 -0.13
C ILE A 108 13.34 -5.09 0.31
N LYS A 109 13.44 -6.36 -0.12
CA LYS A 109 14.56 -7.23 0.24
C LYS A 109 15.89 -6.66 -0.27
N LYS A 110 15.94 -6.24 -1.53
CA LYS A 110 17.13 -5.66 -2.16
C LYS A 110 17.53 -4.36 -1.46
N GLY A 111 16.58 -3.46 -1.20
CA GLY A 111 16.84 -2.19 -0.51
C GLY A 111 17.39 -2.40 0.91
N ARG A 112 16.86 -3.38 1.67
CA ARG A 112 17.41 -3.74 2.99
C ARG A 112 18.83 -4.29 2.90
N GLU A 113 19.10 -5.14 1.92
CA GLU A 113 20.43 -5.74 1.74
C GLU A 113 21.47 -4.70 1.34
N GLU A 114 21.14 -3.83 0.39
CA GLU A 114 21.99 -2.71 -0.04
C GLU A 114 22.25 -1.74 1.12
N GLY A 115 21.20 -1.29 1.82
CA GLY A 115 21.34 -0.38 2.96
C GLY A 115 22.16 -0.98 4.11
N ARG A 116 22.02 -2.29 4.38
CA ARG A 116 22.85 -2.96 5.40
C ARG A 116 24.32 -3.04 4.98
N LYS A 117 24.59 -3.25 3.69
CA LYS A 117 25.95 -3.34 3.16
C LYS A 117 26.63 -1.98 3.19
N GLU A 118 25.93 -0.94 2.76
CA GLU A 118 26.42 0.45 2.77
C GLU A 118 26.66 0.93 4.20
N GLY A 119 25.66 0.81 5.09
CA GLY A 119 25.82 1.22 6.49
C GLY A 119 26.90 0.43 7.24
N ARG A 120 27.14 -0.85 6.90
CA ARG A 120 28.28 -1.60 7.46
C ARG A 120 29.61 -1.05 6.98
N LYS A 121 29.71 -0.67 5.70
CA LYS A 121 30.94 -0.12 5.12
C LYS A 121 31.26 1.24 5.75
N GLU A 122 30.28 2.13 5.78
CA GLU A 122 30.41 3.45 6.42
C GLU A 122 30.76 3.33 7.90
N GLY A 123 30.09 2.43 8.64
CA GLY A 123 30.40 2.22 10.05
C GLY A 123 31.80 1.65 10.33
N ILE A 124 32.36 0.85 9.40
CA ILE A 124 33.76 0.39 9.51
C ILE A 124 34.72 1.55 9.24
N GLU A 125 34.50 2.33 8.18
CA GLU A 125 35.35 3.47 7.83
C GLU A 125 35.34 4.54 8.94
N GLU A 126 34.16 4.87 9.48
CA GLU A 126 34.03 5.80 10.59
C GLU A 126 34.67 5.25 11.88
N GLY A 127 34.50 3.95 12.16
CA GLY A 127 35.13 3.30 13.30
C GLY A 127 36.67 3.28 13.23
N GLU A 128 37.23 3.00 12.06
CA GLU A 128 38.68 3.05 11.82
C GLU A 128 39.21 4.48 11.98
N LYS A 129 38.51 5.48 11.43
CA LYS A 129 38.87 6.89 11.59
C LYS A 129 38.82 7.35 13.05
N ASN A 130 37.75 7.01 13.77
CA ASN A 130 37.60 7.34 15.20
C ASN A 130 38.70 6.70 16.04
N LYS A 131 39.04 5.44 15.78
CA LYS A 131 40.14 4.75 16.45
C LYS A 131 41.50 5.41 16.16
N ALA A 132 41.75 5.81 14.91
CA ALA A 132 42.97 6.54 14.55
C ALA A 132 43.07 7.87 15.32
N ILE A 133 41.96 8.60 15.45
CA ILE A 133 41.88 9.84 16.24
C ILE A 133 42.14 9.59 17.74
N GLU A 134 41.57 8.53 18.32
CA GLU A 134 41.82 8.17 19.73
C GLU A 134 43.29 7.86 20.00
N ILE A 135 43.92 7.07 19.12
CA ILE A 135 45.35 6.76 19.21
C ILE A 135 46.16 8.05 19.07
N ALA A 136 45.83 8.92 18.12
CA ALA A 136 46.52 10.20 17.94
C ALA A 136 46.48 11.06 19.20
N LYS A 137 45.31 11.22 19.83
CA LYS A 137 45.16 11.94 21.11
C LYS A 137 46.01 11.33 22.22
N SER A 138 46.06 10.00 22.32
CA SER A 138 46.90 9.32 23.30
C SER A 138 48.39 9.58 23.06
N LEU A 139 48.84 9.62 21.80
CA LEU A 139 50.24 9.88 21.46
C LEU A 139 50.64 11.36 21.67
N ILE A 140 49.72 12.29 21.41
CA ILE A 140 49.90 13.73 21.72
C ILE A 140 50.13 13.91 23.22
N ASN A 141 49.32 13.25 24.06
CA ASN A 141 49.47 13.31 25.53
C ASN A 141 50.80 12.73 26.03
N LEU A 142 51.41 11.82 25.27
CA LEU A 142 52.73 11.27 25.55
C LEU A 142 53.89 12.15 25.05
N GLY A 143 53.58 13.26 24.36
CA GLY A 143 54.57 14.22 23.87
C GLY A 143 55.29 13.80 22.60
N LEU A 144 54.73 12.90 21.79
CA LEU A 144 55.31 12.55 20.50
C LEU A 144 55.16 13.71 19.49
N ASP A 145 56.11 13.81 18.56
CA ASP A 145 56.05 14.77 17.46
C ASP A 145 54.97 14.41 16.42
N LYS A 146 54.55 15.42 15.66
CA LYS A 146 53.48 15.29 14.67
C LYS A 146 53.80 14.33 13.52
N GLU A 147 55.07 14.19 13.14
CA GLU A 147 55.49 13.26 12.08
C GLU A 147 55.36 11.80 12.54
N ALA A 148 55.76 11.50 13.79
CA ALA A 148 55.62 10.18 14.40
C ALA A 148 54.14 9.79 14.60
N ILE A 149 53.28 10.75 14.98
CA ILE A 149 51.84 10.53 15.17
C ILE A 149 51.15 10.26 13.83
N SER A 150 51.42 11.07 12.81
CA SER A 150 50.88 10.87 11.46
C SER A 150 51.26 9.49 10.90
N LYS A 151 52.54 9.09 11.05
CA LYS A 151 53.02 7.78 10.59
C LYS A 151 52.38 6.60 11.33
N SER A 152 52.07 6.75 12.62
CA SER A 152 51.53 5.67 13.46
C SER A 152 50.02 5.50 13.34
N THR A 153 49.29 6.57 13.04
CA THR A 153 47.82 6.59 13.00
C THR A 153 47.25 6.59 11.59
N GLY A 154 48.07 6.92 10.58
CA GLY A 154 47.64 7.05 9.20
C GLY A 154 46.85 8.33 8.91
N LEU A 155 46.68 9.21 9.91
CA LEU A 155 46.10 10.55 9.73
C LEU A 155 47.07 11.46 8.99
N ASP A 156 46.53 12.38 8.20
CA ASP A 156 47.37 13.39 7.56
C ASP A 156 47.89 14.43 8.58
N LEU A 157 49.00 15.11 8.24
CA LEU A 157 49.61 16.08 9.14
C LEU A 157 48.67 17.22 9.54
N CYS A 158 47.71 17.58 8.68
CA CYS A 158 46.76 18.65 8.91
C CYS A 158 45.66 18.20 9.91
N GLU A 159 45.21 16.95 9.82
CA GLU A 159 44.32 16.31 10.79
C GLU A 159 45.00 16.19 12.17
N VAL A 160 46.27 15.81 12.22
CA VAL A 160 47.05 15.76 13.47
C VAL A 160 47.23 17.16 14.07
N GLU A 161 47.57 18.16 13.26
CA GLU A 161 47.78 19.55 13.72
C GLU A 161 46.47 20.17 14.26
N LYS A 162 45.32 19.81 13.69
CA LYS A 162 43.99 20.17 14.23
C LYS A 162 43.67 19.51 15.58
N LEU A 163 44.25 18.34 15.88
CA LEU A 163 44.05 17.65 17.15
C LEU A 163 44.98 18.16 18.26
N MET A 164 46.05 18.88 17.90
CA MET A 164 47.03 19.46 18.85
C MET A 164 46.68 20.90 19.28
N ASN A 165 45.83 21.59 18.53
CA ASN A 165 45.28 22.91 18.85
C ASN A 165 43.98 22.79 19.65
#